data_AF-A0A2K6TPV2-F1
#
_entry.id   AF-A0A2K6TPV2-F1
#
_cell.length_a   1.000
_cell.length_b   1.000
_cell.length_c   1.000
_cell.angle_alpha   90.00
_cell.angle_beta   90.00
_cell.angle_gamma   90.00
#
_symmetry.space_group_name_H-M   'P 1'
#
loop_
_entity.id
_entity.type
_entity.pdbx_description
1 polymer ?
#
loop_
_entity_poly.entity_id
_entity_poly.type
_entity_poly.pdbx_seq_one_letter_code
_entity_poly.pdbx_strand_id
1 'polypeptide(L)'
;MPGDHRRIRGPEESQPPQLYAADEEEAPAARDPTRLRPVYARAGLLSQAKGSAYLEAGGTKVLCAVSGPRQAEGGDRGGGPAGAAGLTVALMPVLNQVAGLLGSGEGGLTESWAEAVRLGLEGCQRLYPVLQQCLVRAARRRGAVAPP
;
A
#
# COMPACT_ATOMS: atom_id res chain seq x y z
N MET A 1 -6.39 -26.54 -4.39
CA MET A 1 -6.26 -26.86 -2.94
C MET A 1 -7.00 -28.16 -2.69
N PRO A 2 -6.37 -29.30 -2.98
CA PRO A 2 -6.95 -30.61 -2.65
C PRO A 2 -7.41 -30.58 -1.18
N GLY A 3 -8.70 -30.77 -0.94
CA GLY A 3 -9.29 -30.78 0.41
C GLY A 3 -10.03 -29.52 0.87
N ASP A 4 -9.99 -28.38 0.15
CA ASP A 4 -10.83 -27.22 0.50
C ASP A 4 -12.27 -27.40 -0.04
N HIS A 5 -13.18 -27.86 0.82
CA HIS A 5 -14.59 -28.04 0.48
C HIS A 5 -15.41 -26.74 0.41
N ARG A 6 -14.83 -25.58 0.78
CA ARG A 6 -15.52 -24.28 0.71
C ARG A 6 -15.28 -23.53 -0.60
N ARG A 7 -14.44 -24.07 -1.49
CA ARG A 7 -14.10 -23.49 -2.79
C ARG A 7 -14.45 -24.45 -3.93
N ILE A 8 -14.43 -23.93 -5.15
CA ILE A 8 -14.58 -24.73 -6.36
C ILE A 8 -13.42 -25.71 -6.45
N ARG A 9 -13.72 -27.00 -6.69
CA ARG A 9 -12.73 -28.06 -6.86
C ARG A 9 -12.00 -27.88 -8.19
N GLY A 10 -10.83 -27.27 -8.13
CA GLY A 10 -9.88 -27.18 -9.25
C GLY A 10 -8.92 -28.38 -9.31
N PRO A 11 -7.95 -28.36 -10.22
CA PRO A 11 -6.88 -29.35 -10.28
C PRO A 11 -6.05 -29.37 -8.98
N GLU A 12 -5.35 -30.47 -8.73
CA GLU A 12 -4.53 -30.63 -7.54
C GLU A 12 -3.32 -29.69 -7.54
N GLU A 13 -2.70 -29.54 -8.70
CA GLU A 13 -1.60 -28.62 -8.97
C GLU A 13 -1.96 -27.63 -10.08
N SER A 14 -1.43 -26.41 -9.97
CA SER A 14 -1.53 -25.37 -11.00
C SER A 14 -0.23 -24.59 -10.98
N GLN A 15 0.59 -24.77 -12.02
CA GLN A 15 1.84 -24.04 -12.17
C GLN A 15 1.65 -22.84 -13.10
N PRO A 16 2.14 -21.64 -12.73
CA PRO A 16 2.07 -20.48 -13.61
C PRO A 16 2.97 -20.70 -14.84
N PRO A 17 2.55 -20.25 -16.04
CA PRO A 17 3.32 -20.46 -17.26
C PRO A 17 4.67 -19.72 -17.25
N GLN A 18 4.83 -18.70 -16.42
CA GLN A 18 6.08 -17.94 -16.30
C GLN A 18 7.29 -18.80 -15.93
N LEU A 19 7.10 -19.93 -15.22
CA LEU A 19 8.20 -20.84 -14.87
C LEU A 19 8.84 -21.52 -16.08
N TYR A 20 8.10 -21.56 -17.20
CA TYR A 20 8.53 -22.19 -18.44
C TYR A 20 8.76 -21.18 -19.56
N ALA A 21 8.59 -19.89 -19.28
CA ALA A 21 8.89 -18.84 -20.24
C ALA A 21 10.41 -18.77 -20.44
N ALA A 22 10.86 -18.71 -21.70
CA ALA A 22 12.27 -18.54 -22.05
C ALA A 22 12.66 -17.06 -22.17
N ASP A 23 11.74 -16.16 -21.86
CA ASP A 23 11.94 -14.71 -22.01
C ASP A 23 12.81 -14.19 -20.87
N GLU A 24 13.86 -13.45 -21.22
CA GLU A 24 14.64 -12.69 -20.26
C GLU A 24 13.81 -11.48 -19.79
N GLU A 25 13.57 -11.35 -18.49
CA GLU A 25 12.85 -10.20 -17.94
C GLU A 25 13.60 -8.91 -18.30
N GLU A 26 12.95 -8.02 -19.07
CA GLU A 26 13.53 -6.73 -19.41
C GLU A 26 13.83 -5.92 -18.15
N ALA A 27 15.08 -5.47 -18.03
CA ALA A 27 15.50 -4.65 -16.92
C ALA A 27 14.68 -3.36 -16.87
N PRO A 28 14.22 -2.93 -15.68
CA PRO A 28 13.40 -1.74 -15.56
C PRO A 28 14.15 -0.50 -16.06
N ALA A 29 13.45 0.32 -16.85
CA ALA A 29 14.00 1.57 -17.38
C ALA A 29 14.51 2.50 -16.25
N ALA A 30 15.60 3.22 -16.54
CA ALA A 30 16.18 4.18 -15.62
C ALA A 30 15.15 5.27 -15.24
N ARG A 31 14.98 5.50 -13.95
CA ARG A 31 14.12 6.55 -13.37
C ARG A 31 14.92 7.38 -12.38
N ASP A 32 14.52 8.63 -12.19
CA ASP A 32 15.05 9.44 -11.10
C ASP A 32 14.72 8.77 -9.74
N PRO A 33 15.74 8.45 -8.92
CA PRO A 33 15.56 7.75 -7.65
C PRO A 33 14.75 8.55 -6.62
N THR A 34 14.72 9.88 -6.73
CA THR A 34 14.01 10.78 -5.81
C THR A 34 12.58 11.10 -6.26
N ARG A 35 12.21 10.68 -7.47
CA ARG A 35 10.91 11.01 -8.07
C ARG A 35 9.83 10.04 -7.60
N LEU A 36 8.78 10.61 -7.02
CA LEU A 36 7.57 9.86 -6.67
C LEU A 36 6.77 9.50 -7.94
N ARG A 37 6.20 8.29 -7.96
CA ARG A 37 5.23 7.87 -8.99
C ARG A 37 3.99 8.77 -8.92
N PRO A 38 3.30 9.03 -10.05
CA PRO A 38 2.04 9.76 -10.01
C PRO A 38 1.04 9.00 -9.13
N VAL A 39 0.43 9.70 -8.18
CA VAL A 39 -0.52 9.14 -7.21
C VAL A 39 -1.91 9.66 -7.47
N TYR A 40 -2.86 8.73 -7.62
CA TYR A 40 -4.29 9.01 -7.57
C TYR A 40 -4.86 8.41 -6.28
N ALA A 41 -5.50 9.23 -5.47
CA ALA A 41 -6.14 8.78 -4.24
C ALA A 41 -7.60 9.26 -4.20
N ARG A 42 -8.51 8.44 -3.70
CA ARG A 42 -9.91 8.80 -3.50
C ARG A 42 -10.47 8.14 -2.25
N ALA A 43 -11.01 8.97 -1.35
CA ALA A 43 -11.76 8.51 -0.19
C ALA A 43 -13.26 8.44 -0.49
N GLY A 44 -13.97 7.52 0.16
CA GLY A 44 -15.41 7.30 0.03
C GLY A 44 -15.81 6.69 -1.33
N LEU A 45 -15.10 5.64 -1.77
CA LEU A 45 -15.40 4.97 -3.03
C LEU A 45 -16.56 3.95 -2.90
N LEU A 46 -16.53 3.13 -1.86
CA LEU A 46 -17.54 2.10 -1.59
C LEU A 46 -18.69 2.66 -0.76
N SER A 47 -19.93 2.35 -1.17
CA SER A 47 -21.16 2.74 -0.47
C SER A 47 -21.52 1.82 0.70
N GLN A 48 -21.14 0.54 0.63
CA GLN A 48 -21.47 -0.48 1.64
C GLN A 48 -20.57 -0.40 2.90
N ALA A 49 -19.43 0.29 2.82
CA ALA A 49 -18.48 0.41 3.93
C ALA A 49 -18.63 1.77 4.64
N LYS A 50 -18.47 1.78 5.96
CA LYS A 50 -18.51 3.01 6.77
C LYS A 50 -17.40 3.99 6.38
N GLY A 51 -16.24 3.46 5.98
CA GLY A 51 -15.16 4.21 5.35
C GLY A 51 -14.50 3.37 4.27
N SER A 52 -14.08 4.00 3.18
CA SER A 52 -13.35 3.33 2.11
C SER A 52 -12.36 4.28 1.45
N ALA A 53 -11.28 3.73 0.92
CA ALA A 53 -10.27 4.48 0.18
C ALA A 53 -9.72 3.63 -0.97
N TYR A 54 -9.41 4.29 -2.07
CA TYR A 54 -8.70 3.72 -3.21
C TYR A 54 -7.44 4.54 -3.47
N LEU A 55 -6.33 3.86 -3.70
CA LEU A 55 -5.04 4.47 -4.02
C LEU A 55 -4.41 3.75 -5.21
N GLU A 56 -3.90 4.55 -6.14
CA GLU A 56 -3.18 4.10 -7.30
C GLU A 56 -1.86 4.85 -7.43
N ALA A 57 -0.76 4.11 -7.60
CA ALA A 57 0.58 4.63 -7.76
C ALA A 57 1.31 3.86 -8.87
N GLY A 58 1.19 4.34 -10.12
CA GLY A 58 1.61 3.59 -11.30
C GLY A 58 0.83 2.27 -11.42
N GLY A 59 1.53 1.13 -11.51
CA GLY A 59 0.90 -0.20 -11.55
C GLY A 59 0.34 -0.70 -10.21
N THR A 60 0.66 -0.04 -9.10
CA THR A 60 0.17 -0.44 -7.77
C THR A 60 -1.24 0.12 -7.55
N LYS A 61 -2.22 -0.77 -7.38
CA LYS A 61 -3.62 -0.41 -7.10
C LYS A 61 -4.07 -1.08 -5.82
N VAL A 62 -4.56 -0.31 -4.86
CA VAL A 62 -4.95 -0.79 -3.54
C VAL A 62 -6.31 -0.21 -3.16
N LEU A 63 -7.16 -1.08 -2.61
CA LEU A 63 -8.45 -0.69 -2.05
C LEU A 63 -8.49 -1.06 -0.55
N CYS A 64 -8.93 -0.11 0.27
CA CYS A 64 -9.09 -0.29 1.70
C CYS A 64 -10.53 0.02 2.10
N ALA A 65 -11.11 -0.83 2.96
CA ALA A 65 -12.44 -0.64 3.52
C ALA A 65 -12.37 -0.79 5.04
N VAL A 66 -13.00 0.12 5.76
CA VAL A 66 -13.10 0.13 7.21
C VAL A 66 -14.52 -0.24 7.60
N SER A 67 -14.65 -1.40 8.24
CA SER A 67 -15.84 -1.76 9.01
C SER A 67 -15.76 -1.04 10.35
N GLY A 68 -16.83 -0.35 10.75
CA GLY A 68 -16.83 0.45 11.98
C GLY A 68 -16.38 -0.34 13.22
N PRO A 69 -16.03 0.34 14.32
CA PRO A 69 -15.56 -0.32 15.55
C PRO A 69 -16.58 -1.37 15.99
N ARG A 70 -16.11 -2.60 16.15
CA ARG A 70 -16.86 -3.80 16.48
C ARG A 70 -16.17 -4.48 17.66
N GLN A 71 -16.93 -5.07 18.58
CA GLN A 71 -16.33 -5.82 19.69
C GLN A 71 -15.40 -6.89 19.11
N ALA A 72 -14.14 -6.85 19.53
CA ALA A 72 -13.09 -7.66 18.96
C ALA A 72 -13.01 -8.99 19.73
N GLU A 73 -13.05 -10.09 19.01
CA GLU A 73 -12.30 -11.28 19.41
C GLU A 73 -10.88 -11.09 18.88
N GLY A 74 -9.91 -11.14 19.79
CA GLY A 74 -8.53 -10.75 19.54
C GLY A 74 -7.91 -11.54 18.39
N GLY A 75 -7.48 -10.83 17.35
CA GLY A 75 -6.72 -11.39 16.24
C GLY A 75 -5.48 -10.54 16.02
N ASP A 76 -4.32 -11.13 16.27
CA ASP A 76 -3.04 -10.55 15.90
C ASP A 76 -2.82 -10.69 14.38
N ARG A 77 -2.39 -9.60 13.75
CA ARG A 77 -2.01 -9.56 12.33
C ARG A 77 -0.94 -8.50 12.10
N GLY A 78 0.32 -8.95 12.16
CA GLY A 78 1.46 -8.22 11.61
C GLY A 78 1.91 -8.87 10.30
N GLY A 79 1.99 -8.09 9.23
CA GLY A 79 2.56 -8.54 7.96
C GLY A 79 2.55 -7.45 6.90
N GLY A 80 3.68 -6.78 6.73
CA GLY A 80 3.93 -5.92 5.58
C GLY A 80 4.35 -6.74 4.35
N PRO A 81 4.24 -6.21 3.13
CA PRO A 81 4.70 -6.91 1.93
C PRO A 81 6.22 -7.12 1.97
N ALA A 82 6.67 -8.35 1.76
CA ALA A 82 8.08 -8.72 1.67
C ALA A 82 8.57 -8.58 0.22
N GLY A 83 9.70 -7.89 0.03
CA GLY A 83 10.41 -7.77 -1.24
C GLY A 83 11.92 -7.71 -1.00
N ALA A 84 12.72 -8.02 -2.02
CA ALA A 84 14.18 -7.97 -1.95
C ALA A 84 14.67 -6.54 -1.64
N ALA A 85 15.60 -6.41 -0.69
CA ALA A 85 16.20 -5.15 -0.22
C ALA A 85 15.19 -3.98 -0.16
N GLY A 86 14.11 -4.15 0.59
CA GLY A 86 13.04 -3.17 0.75
C GLY A 86 13.08 -2.48 2.11
N LEU A 87 12.97 -1.15 2.11
CA LEU A 87 12.67 -0.36 3.30
C LEU A 87 11.26 0.24 3.18
N THR A 88 10.39 -0.07 4.13
CA THR A 88 9.04 0.50 4.26
C THR A 88 8.99 1.39 5.49
N VAL A 89 8.72 2.67 5.29
CA VAL A 89 8.54 3.67 6.34
C VAL A 89 7.07 4.07 6.45
N ALA A 90 6.57 4.23 7.67
CA ALA A 90 5.29 4.85 7.97
C ALA A 90 5.52 6.03 8.92
N LEU A 91 5.13 7.22 8.49
CA LEU A 91 5.35 8.48 9.22
C LEU A 91 4.00 9.13 9.54
N MET A 92 3.89 9.71 10.74
CA MET A 92 2.87 10.70 11.10
C MET A 92 3.49 12.10 10.93
N PRO A 93 3.22 12.81 9.81
CA PRO A 93 4.00 14.01 9.45
C PRO A 93 3.86 15.16 10.44
N VAL A 94 2.67 15.34 11.05
CA VAL A 94 2.40 16.44 11.98
C VAL A 94 3.15 16.29 13.30
N LEU A 95 3.27 15.05 13.79
CA LEU A 95 4.01 14.75 15.03
C LEU A 95 5.49 14.48 14.78
N ASN A 96 5.90 14.40 13.51
CA ASN A 96 7.22 13.92 13.07
C ASN A 96 7.62 12.59 13.75
N GLN A 97 6.67 11.66 13.86
CA GLN A 97 6.84 10.38 14.55
C GLN A 97 6.72 9.20 13.58
N VAL A 98 7.67 8.28 13.62
CA VAL A 98 7.64 7.04 12.83
C VAL A 98 6.67 6.07 13.49
N ALA A 99 5.61 5.71 12.76
CA ALA A 99 4.57 4.78 13.23
C ALA A 99 4.93 3.31 12.95
N GLY A 100 5.82 3.07 11.98
CA GLY A 100 6.30 1.74 11.64
C GLY A 100 7.48 1.81 10.68
N LEU A 101 8.44 0.91 10.86
CA LEU A 101 9.60 0.77 10.00
C LEU A 101 9.84 -0.73 9.78
N LEU A 102 9.91 -1.15 8.53
CA LEU A 102 10.23 -2.52 8.16
C LEU A 102 11.34 -2.48 7.12
N GLY A 103 12.45 -3.16 7.40
CA GLY A 103 13.57 -3.30 6.49
C GLY A 103 13.87 -4.78 6.28
N SER A 104 14.05 -5.19 5.03
CA SER A 104 14.52 -6.54 4.69
C SER A 104 15.49 -6.43 3.53
N GLY A 105 16.68 -7.01 3.63
CA GLY A 105 17.69 -6.98 2.58
C GLY A 105 19.01 -7.61 3.04
N GLU A 106 19.77 -8.16 2.08
CA GLU A 106 21.12 -8.67 2.34
C GLU A 106 22.16 -7.56 2.08
N GLY A 107 23.09 -7.35 3.03
CA GLY A 107 24.40 -6.75 2.74
C GLY A 107 24.53 -5.21 2.61
N GLY A 108 23.74 -4.40 3.32
CA GLY A 108 23.91 -2.92 3.32
C GLY A 108 24.74 -2.36 4.49
N LEU A 109 25.54 -1.31 4.26
CA LEU A 109 26.22 -0.52 5.30
C LEU A 109 25.20 0.33 6.08
N THR A 110 25.45 0.59 7.38
CA THR A 110 24.53 1.38 8.25
C THR A 110 24.19 2.76 7.67
N GLU A 111 25.13 3.41 6.99
CA GLU A 111 24.95 4.73 6.37
C GLU A 111 23.92 4.71 5.23
N SER A 112 23.96 3.68 4.37
CA SER A 112 22.98 3.52 3.28
C SER A 112 21.55 3.33 3.80
N TRP A 113 21.38 2.67 4.95
CA TRP A 113 20.08 2.51 5.59
C TRP A 113 19.57 3.85 6.14
N ALA A 114 20.45 4.65 6.75
CA ALA A 114 20.07 5.98 7.26
C ALA A 114 19.64 6.92 6.13
N GLU A 115 20.34 6.91 5.00
CA GLU A 115 19.95 7.66 3.80
C GLU A 115 18.61 7.17 3.22
N ALA A 116 18.42 5.85 3.12
CA ALA A 116 17.16 5.27 2.65
C ALA A 116 15.97 5.66 3.56
N VAL A 117 16.18 5.66 4.87
CA VAL A 117 15.16 6.11 5.85
C VAL A 117 14.83 7.59 5.61
N ARG A 118 15.84 8.46 5.54
CA ARG A 118 15.64 9.90 5.29
C ARG A 118 14.87 10.15 3.99
N LEU A 119 15.27 9.50 2.90
CA LEU A 119 14.58 9.59 1.61
C LEU A 119 13.12 9.14 1.72
N GLY A 120 12.85 8.06 2.46
CA GLY A 120 11.50 7.60 2.75
C GLY A 120 10.66 8.63 3.50
N LEU A 121 11.23 9.25 4.55
CA LEU A 121 10.54 10.29 5.32
C LEU A 121 10.19 11.52 4.45
N GLU A 122 11.13 11.98 3.62
CA GLU A 122 10.89 13.08 2.67
C GLU A 122 9.78 12.71 1.66
N GLY A 123 9.78 11.47 1.17
CA GLY A 123 8.71 10.94 0.32
C GLY A 123 7.34 10.98 0.99
N CYS A 124 7.24 10.57 2.26
CA CYS A 124 6.00 10.62 3.03
C CYS A 124 5.50 12.07 3.21
N GLN A 125 6.40 13.01 3.49
CA GLN A 125 6.04 14.42 3.62
C GLN A 125 5.52 15.01 2.31
N ARG A 126 6.14 14.66 1.18
CA ARG A 126 5.70 15.11 -0.16
C ARG A 126 4.37 14.52 -0.60
N LEU A 127 4.03 13.31 -0.16
CA LEU A 127 2.74 12.66 -0.45
C LEU A 127 1.58 13.22 0.38
N TYR A 128 1.86 13.71 1.58
CA TYR A 128 0.84 14.09 2.55
C TYR A 128 -0.18 15.13 2.03
N PRO A 129 0.20 16.20 1.29
CA PRO A 129 -0.75 17.17 0.76
C PRO A 129 -1.77 16.55 -0.22
N VAL A 130 -1.37 15.56 -1.02
CA VAL A 130 -2.28 14.87 -1.95
C VAL A 130 -3.37 14.16 -1.15
N LEU A 131 -2.99 13.44 -0.09
CA LEU A 131 -3.93 12.75 0.79
C LEU A 131 -4.87 13.72 1.51
N GLN A 132 -4.35 14.84 2.01
CA GLN A 132 -5.17 15.89 2.63
C GLN A 132 -6.22 16.46 1.66
N GLN A 133 -5.81 16.80 0.43
CA GLN A 133 -6.74 17.29 -0.60
C GLN A 133 -7.81 16.26 -0.93
N CYS A 134 -7.46 14.97 -0.99
CA CYS A 134 -8.42 13.90 -1.21
C CYS A 134 -9.47 13.80 -0.11
N LEU A 135 -9.07 13.94 1.15
CA LEU A 135 -9.99 13.94 2.30
C LEU A 135 -10.90 15.18 2.30
N VAL A 136 -10.34 16.37 2.05
CA VAL A 136 -11.13 17.62 1.94
C VAL A 136 -12.17 17.51 0.82
N ARG A 137 -11.78 16.99 -0.35
CA ARG A 137 -12.70 16.75 -1.46
C ARG A 137 -13.81 15.76 -1.10
N ALA A 138 -13.48 14.68 -0.39
CA ALA A 138 -14.46 13.70 0.04
C ALA A 138 -15.45 14.27 1.07
N ALA A 139 -14.95 15.05 2.04
CA ALA A 139 -15.79 15.73 3.04
C ALA A 139 -16.76 16.72 2.39
N ARG A 140 -16.29 17.55 1.45
CA ARG A 140 -17.15 18.48 0.68
C ARG A 140 -18.24 17.76 -0.10
N ARG A 141 -17.91 16.64 -0.75
CA ARG A 141 -18.90 15.82 -1.47
C ARG A 141 -19.96 15.26 -0.54
N ARG A 142 -19.58 14.81 0.65
CA ARG A 142 -20.53 14.33 1.64
C ARG A 142 -21.46 15.43 2.15
N GLY A 143 -20.93 16.63 2.38
CA GLY A 143 -21.73 17.80 2.75
C GLY A 143 -22.73 18.21 1.67
N ALA A 144 -22.38 18.09 0.39
CA ALA A 144 -23.27 18.39 -0.73
C ALA A 144 -24.42 17.38 -0.93
N VAL A 145 -24.34 16.20 -0.31
CA VAL A 145 -25.33 15.11 -0.45
C VAL A 145 -26.29 15.04 0.75
N ALA A 146 -26.02 15.77 1.84
CA ALA A 146 -26.94 15.85 2.97
C ALA A 146 -28.17 16.72 2.63
N PRO A 147 -29.41 16.25 2.85
CA PRO A 147 -30.60 17.09 2.71
C PRO A 147 -30.61 18.22 3.77
N PRO A 148 -31.31 19.34 3.50
CA PRO A 148 -31.46 20.44 4.45
C PRO A 148 -32.25 20.04 5.70
#